data_AF-A0A7V9M4Y6-F1
#
_entry.id   AF-A0A7V9M4Y6-F1
#
_cell.length_a   1.000
_cell.length_b   1.000
_cell.length_c   1.000
_cell.angle_alpha   90.00
_cell.angle_beta   90.00
_cell.angle_gamma   90.00
#
_symmetry.space_group_name_H-M   'P 1'
#
loop_
_entity.id
_entity.type
_entity.pdbx_description
1 polymer ?
#
loop_
_entity_poly.entity_id
_entity_poly.type
_entity_poly.pdbx_seq_one_letter_code
_entity_poly.pdbx_strand_id
1 'polypeptide(L)'
;MLFGGIDPTLPLFAFIFLVALGVITSAGIVLAGTFGILGVLPLVPLTQIGFTVAFGVLLDTFIVRSVLVPALVVDVGKRTWWPSRLARGKADADVPETRPDRAGIEEGALAGAGAER
;
A
#
# COMPACT_ATOMS: atom_id res chain seq x y z
N MET A 1 35.06 -0.56 -3.76
CA MET A 1 33.94 0.39 -3.60
C MET A 1 32.73 -0.21 -4.30
N LEU A 2 31.94 -1.01 -3.57
CA LEU A 2 31.02 -2.02 -4.12
C LEU A 2 29.70 -1.96 -3.34
N PHE A 3 29.07 -0.78 -3.32
CA PHE A 3 27.75 -0.55 -2.71
C PHE A 3 26.99 0.48 -3.55
N GLY A 4 26.43 0.03 -4.68
CA GLY A 4 25.63 0.86 -5.57
C GLY A 4 24.56 -0.01 -6.21
N GLY A 5 23.42 -0.14 -5.55
CA GLY A 5 22.30 -0.94 -6.04
C GLY A 5 21.44 -1.61 -4.97
N ILE A 6 21.17 -0.93 -3.85
CA ILE A 6 20.00 -1.31 -3.03
C ILE A 6 18.84 -0.51 -3.62
N ASP A 7 18.02 -1.14 -4.45
CA ASP A 7 16.74 -0.59 -4.86
C ASP A 7 15.93 -0.26 -3.59
N PRO A 8 15.51 1.01 -3.38
CA PRO A 8 14.89 1.46 -2.13
C PRO A 8 13.57 0.73 -1.81
N THR A 9 13.03 0.00 -2.78
CA THR A 9 11.86 -0.86 -2.65
C THR A 9 12.16 -2.16 -1.88
N LEU A 10 13.38 -2.71 -1.96
CA LEU A 10 13.76 -3.97 -1.32
C LEU A 10 13.66 -3.90 0.23
N PRO A 11 14.23 -2.88 0.92
CA PRO A 11 14.09 -2.74 2.37
C PRO A 11 12.65 -2.40 2.81
N LEU A 12 11.89 -1.64 2.02
CA LEU A 12 10.48 -1.36 2.30
C LEU A 12 9.62 -2.63 2.22
N PHE A 13 9.86 -3.45 1.20
CA PHE A 13 9.17 -4.73 1.02
C PHE A 13 9.52 -5.68 2.18
N ALA A 14 10.80 -5.78 2.54
CA ALA A 14 11.24 -6.57 3.68
C ALA A 14 10.60 -6.11 4.99
N PHE A 15 10.50 -4.80 5.24
CA PHE A 15 9.85 -4.24 6.42
C PHE A 15 8.35 -4.56 6.48
N ILE A 16 7.62 -4.37 5.37
CA ILE A 16 6.19 -4.68 5.28
C ILE A 16 5.97 -6.18 5.50
N PHE A 17 6.76 -7.05 4.87
CA PHE A 17 6.68 -8.49 5.05
C PHE A 17 6.93 -8.89 6.50
N LEU A 18 7.96 -8.34 7.13
CA LEU A 18 8.29 -8.62 8.53
C LEU A 18 7.13 -8.28 9.47
N VAL A 19 6.55 -7.08 9.34
CA VAL A 19 5.44 -6.63 10.20
C VAL A 19 4.15 -7.40 9.87
N ALA A 20 3.84 -7.60 8.59
CA ALA A 20 2.63 -8.29 8.15
C ALA A 20 2.62 -9.75 8.60
N LEU A 21 3.77 -10.44 8.58
CA LEU A 21 3.90 -11.82 9.08
C LEU A 21 3.46 -11.96 10.54
N GLY A 22 3.80 -10.98 11.39
CA GLY A 22 3.35 -10.95 12.79
C GLY A 22 1.83 -10.82 12.93
N VAL A 23 1.21 -9.91 12.17
CA VAL A 23 -0.25 -9.67 12.21
C VAL A 23 -1.04 -10.84 11.62
N ILE A 24 -0.56 -11.44 10.52
CA ILE A 24 -1.22 -12.57 9.86
C ILE A 24 -1.25 -13.78 10.79
N THR A 25 -0.16 -14.03 11.52
CA THR A 25 -0.07 -15.15 12.45
C THR A 25 -1.02 -14.99 13.64
N SER A 26 -1.11 -13.78 14.23
CA SER A 26 -2.03 -13.54 15.34
C SER A 26 -3.49 -13.64 14.92
N ALA A 27 -3.85 -13.06 13.78
CA ALA A 27 -5.20 -13.16 13.22
C ALA A 27 -5.59 -14.60 12.88
N GLY A 28 -4.66 -15.38 12.31
CA GLY A 28 -4.86 -16.79 11.97
C GLY A 28 -5.11 -17.66 13.19
N ILE A 29 -4.34 -17.47 14.28
CA ILE A 29 -4.52 -18.23 15.53
C ILE A 29 -5.89 -17.95 16.16
N VAL A 30 -6.32 -16.68 16.21
CA VAL A 30 -7.62 -16.30 16.79
C VAL A 30 -8.78 -16.89 15.96
N LEU A 31 -8.72 -16.82 14.64
CA LEU A 31 -9.73 -17.42 13.75
C LEU A 31 -9.77 -18.95 13.87
N ALA A 32 -8.60 -19.60 13.86
CA ALA A 32 -8.49 -21.05 14.00
C ALA A 32 -9.06 -21.52 15.35
N GLY A 33 -8.80 -20.78 16.44
CA GLY A 33 -9.39 -21.04 17.75
C GLY A 33 -10.92 -20.89 17.73
N THR A 34 -11.42 -19.82 17.12
CA THR A 34 -12.87 -19.55 17.05
C THR A 34 -13.62 -20.65 16.29
N PHE A 35 -13.09 -21.09 15.13
CA PHE A 35 -13.67 -22.19 14.36
C PHE A 35 -13.43 -23.57 14.99
N GLY A 36 -12.30 -23.76 15.67
CA GLY A 36 -11.99 -24.99 16.39
C GLY A 36 -12.98 -25.29 17.52
N ILE A 37 -13.58 -24.27 18.14
CA ILE A 37 -14.64 -24.43 19.15
C ILE A 37 -15.86 -25.17 18.58
N LEU A 38 -16.20 -24.96 17.31
CA LEU A 38 -17.28 -25.73 16.64
C LEU A 38 -16.97 -27.23 16.59
N GLY A 39 -15.68 -27.60 16.62
CA GLY A 39 -15.16 -28.95 16.72
C GLY A 39 -15.51 -29.68 18.02
N VAL A 40 -15.64 -28.94 19.12
CA VAL A 40 -15.83 -29.48 20.47
C VAL A 40 -17.30 -29.89 20.73
N LEU A 41 -18.24 -29.42 19.90
CA LEU A 41 -19.64 -29.82 20.02
C LEU A 41 -19.79 -31.32 19.65
N PRO A 42 -20.59 -32.11 20.41
CA PRO A 42 -20.78 -33.54 20.17
C PRO A 42 -21.74 -33.83 18.98
N LEU A 43 -21.62 -33.06 17.91
CA LEU A 43 -22.40 -33.18 16.68
C LEU A 43 -21.42 -33.44 15.54
N VAL A 44 -21.30 -34.72 15.16
CA VAL A 44 -20.38 -35.22 14.11
C VAL A 44 -20.28 -34.32 12.88
N PRO A 45 -21.37 -33.86 12.23
CA PRO A 45 -21.27 -33.00 11.05
C PRO A 45 -20.69 -31.61 11.35
N LEU A 46 -20.97 -31.04 12.53
CA LEU A 46 -20.40 -29.74 12.92
C LEU A 46 -18.92 -29.86 13.25
N THR A 47 -18.50 -30.97 13.88
CA THR A 47 -17.08 -31.22 14.15
C THR A 47 -16.28 -31.36 12.87
N GLN A 48 -16.81 -32.07 11.87
CA GLN A 48 -16.16 -32.22 10.56
C GLN A 48 -15.96 -30.85 9.87
N ILE A 49 -17.01 -30.03 9.81
CA ILE A 49 -16.92 -28.70 9.20
C ILE A 49 -15.98 -27.79 10.00
N GLY A 50 -16.11 -27.75 11.33
CA GLY A 50 -15.26 -26.93 12.20
C GLY A 50 -13.79 -27.28 12.08
N PHE A 51 -13.46 -28.58 12.04
CA PHE A 51 -12.09 -29.04 11.84
C PHE A 51 -11.56 -28.67 10.46
N THR A 52 -12.31 -28.93 9.39
CA THR A 52 -11.89 -28.59 8.02
C THR A 52 -11.70 -27.07 7.85
N VAL A 53 -12.58 -26.24 8.42
CA VAL A 53 -12.48 -24.78 8.36
C VAL A 53 -11.28 -24.28 9.17
N ALA A 54 -11.10 -24.74 10.41
CA ALA A 54 -9.97 -24.35 11.24
C ALA A 54 -8.63 -24.72 10.57
N PHE A 55 -8.54 -25.93 10.01
CA PHE A 55 -7.38 -26.38 9.25
C PHE A 55 -7.16 -25.57 7.97
N GLY A 56 -8.23 -25.30 7.22
CA GLY A 56 -8.17 -24.49 5.99
C GLY A 56 -7.71 -23.05 6.23
N VAL A 57 -8.18 -22.41 7.30
CA VAL A 57 -7.72 -21.06 7.69
C VAL A 57 -6.25 -21.06 8.10
N LEU A 58 -5.82 -22.08 8.83
CA LEU A 58 -4.41 -22.22 9.19
C LEU A 58 -3.54 -22.39 7.94
N LEU A 59 -3.96 -23.24 7.00
CA LEU A 59 -3.27 -23.41 5.73
C LEU A 59 -3.29 -22.16 4.83
N ASP A 60 -4.39 -21.43 4.75
CA ASP A 60 -4.46 -20.21 3.93
C ASP A 60 -3.54 -19.11 4.49
N THR A 61 -3.54 -18.92 5.82
CA THR A 61 -2.71 -17.90 6.46
C THR A 61 -1.21 -18.23 6.39
N PHE A 62 -0.83 -19.51 6.52
CA PHE A 62 0.58 -19.92 6.43
C PHE A 62 1.07 -20.19 5.01
N ILE A 63 0.31 -20.85 4.14
CA ILE A 63 0.83 -21.25 2.81
C ILE A 63 0.49 -20.19 1.76
N VAL A 64 -0.79 -19.83 1.65
CA VAL A 64 -1.25 -18.91 0.61
C VAL A 64 -0.70 -17.50 0.88
N ARG A 65 -0.92 -16.97 2.09
CA ARG A 65 -0.47 -15.62 2.42
C ARG A 65 1.03 -15.49 2.64
N SER A 66 1.69 -16.47 3.27
CA SER A 66 3.11 -16.32 3.61
C SER A 66 4.08 -16.75 2.50
N VAL A 67 3.65 -17.62 1.58
CA VAL A 67 4.51 -18.10 0.48
C VAL A 67 3.93 -17.74 -0.89
N LEU A 68 2.65 -18.04 -1.15
CA LEU A 68 2.08 -17.85 -2.49
C LEU A 68 1.98 -16.37 -2.87
N VAL A 69 1.55 -15.50 -1.97
CA VAL A 69 1.47 -14.05 -2.21
C VAL A 69 2.85 -13.41 -2.46
N PRO A 70 3.89 -13.59 -1.62
CA PRO A 70 5.22 -13.05 -1.92
C PRO A 70 5.80 -13.62 -3.22
N ALA A 71 5.64 -14.93 -3.45
CA ALA A 71 6.11 -15.55 -4.69
C ALA A 71 5.43 -14.92 -5.92
N LEU A 72 4.12 -14.68 -5.87
CA LEU A 72 3.39 -13.99 -6.93
C LEU A 72 3.85 -12.55 -7.13
N VAL A 73 4.13 -11.82 -6.04
CA VAL A 73 4.56 -10.41 -6.15
C VAL A 73 5.95 -10.31 -6.78
N VAL A 74 6.85 -11.24 -6.47
CA VAL A 74 8.17 -11.32 -7.10
C VAL A 74 8.07 -11.79 -8.56
N ASP A 75 7.25 -12.80 -8.85
CA ASP A 75 7.11 -13.40 -10.19
C ASP A 75 6.34 -12.50 -11.18
N VAL A 76 5.22 -11.90 -10.73
CA VAL A 76 4.34 -11.05 -11.55
C VAL A 76 4.79 -9.57 -11.54
N GLY A 77 5.90 -9.24 -10.90
CA GLY A 77 6.39 -7.87 -10.62
C GLY A 77 6.41 -6.86 -11.79
N LYS A 78 6.31 -7.29 -13.05
CA LYS A 78 6.17 -6.40 -14.23
C LYS A 78 4.73 -6.13 -14.70
N ARG A 79 3.75 -6.97 -14.34
CA ARG A 79 2.34 -6.89 -14.81
C ARG A 79 1.38 -6.41 -13.71
N THR A 80 1.74 -6.60 -12.44
CA THR A 80 0.96 -6.09 -11.29
C THR A 80 0.99 -4.56 -11.20
N TRP A 81 1.97 -3.91 -11.85
CA TRP A 81 2.06 -2.45 -11.94
C TRP A 81 1.08 -1.84 -12.96
N TRP A 82 -0.20 -2.23 -12.92
CA TRP A 82 -1.24 -1.33 -13.40
C TRP A 82 -1.88 -0.57 -12.22
N PRO A 83 -1.15 0.27 -11.44
CA PRO A 83 -1.75 1.37 -10.71
C PRO A 83 -1.95 2.53 -11.70
N SER A 84 -2.53 2.26 -12.88
CA SER A 84 -2.94 3.35 -13.74
C SER A 84 -4.21 3.93 -13.13
N ARG A 85 -4.08 5.17 -12.64
CA ARG A 85 -5.14 6.18 -12.47
C ARG A 85 -5.69 6.51 -11.07
N LEU A 86 -5.37 5.80 -9.99
CA LEU A 86 -5.87 6.19 -8.65
C LEU A 86 -4.87 6.95 -7.77
N ALA A 87 -3.56 6.82 -7.99
CA ALA A 87 -2.55 7.56 -7.23
C ALA A 87 -2.28 8.99 -7.77
N ARG A 88 -2.85 9.36 -8.93
CA ARG A 88 -2.65 10.68 -9.55
C ARG A 88 -3.67 11.74 -9.12
N GLY A 89 -4.45 11.49 -8.06
CA GLY A 89 -5.56 12.34 -7.64
C GLY A 89 -5.32 13.22 -6.41
N LYS A 90 -4.12 13.23 -5.81
CA LYS A 90 -3.89 13.96 -4.55
C LYS A 90 -2.57 14.75 -4.48
N ALA A 91 -2.05 15.17 -5.63
CA ALA A 91 -0.86 16.03 -5.71
C ALA A 91 -1.12 17.36 -6.44
N ASP A 92 -2.38 17.74 -6.66
CA ASP A 92 -2.75 18.95 -7.43
C ASP A 92 -3.76 19.84 -6.68
N ALA A 93 -3.88 19.68 -5.36
CA ALA A 93 -4.84 20.43 -4.54
C ALA A 93 -4.18 21.23 -3.40
N ASP A 94 -2.96 21.72 -3.63
CA ASP A 94 -2.20 22.64 -2.77
C ASP A 94 -1.09 23.21 -3.68
N VAL A 95 -0.95 24.47 -4.07
CA VAL A 95 -1.32 25.79 -3.54
C VAL A 95 -1.24 26.76 -4.74
N PRO A 96 -2.22 27.66 -5.00
CA PRO A 96 -2.00 28.79 -5.91
C PRO A 96 -1.07 29.81 -5.23
N GLU A 97 0.23 29.59 -5.29
CA GLU A 97 1.22 30.61 -4.93
C GLU A 97 1.41 31.56 -6.12
N THR A 98 0.42 32.41 -6.39
CA THR A 98 0.65 33.64 -7.14
C THR A 98 1.15 34.69 -6.15
N ARG A 99 2.47 34.66 -5.97
CA ARG A 99 3.36 35.73 -5.52
C ARG A 99 2.82 37.12 -5.92
N PRO A 100 2.80 38.12 -5.02
CA PRO A 100 2.49 39.49 -5.42
C PRO A 100 3.62 39.97 -6.34
N ASP A 101 3.30 40.15 -7.61
CA ASP A 101 4.24 40.58 -8.63
C ASP A 101 4.68 42.02 -8.35
N ARG A 102 5.90 42.13 -7.83
CA ARG A 102 6.69 43.36 -7.80
C ARG A 102 7.32 43.58 -9.18
N ALA A 103 6.52 43.58 -10.24
CA ALA A 103 6.90 44.04 -11.57
C ALA A 103 5.80 45.00 -12.06
N GLY A 104 6.17 46.28 -12.18
CA GLY A 104 5.24 47.34 -12.61
C GLY A 104 5.46 48.70 -11.97
N ILE A 105 6.37 48.80 -11.00
CA ILE A 105 6.97 50.07 -10.53
C ILE A 105 7.78 50.78 -11.66
N GLU A 106 7.83 50.20 -12.86
CA GLU A 106 8.48 50.75 -14.06
C GLU A 106 7.54 51.52 -15.01
N GLU A 107 6.20 51.47 -14.83
CA GLU A 107 5.27 52.27 -15.66
C GLU A 107 5.30 53.77 -15.34
N GLY A 108 5.96 54.19 -14.25
CA GLY A 108 6.16 55.59 -13.90
C GLY A 108 7.21 56.33 -14.75
N ALA A 109 8.00 55.65 -15.60
CA ALA A 109 9.19 56.27 -16.22
C ALA A 109 9.07 56.56 -17.74
N LEU A 110 8.16 55.90 -18.46
CA LEU A 110 8.09 56.01 -19.94
C LEU A 110 6.92 56.85 -20.48
N ALA A 111 5.88 57.12 -19.68
CA ALA A 111 4.70 57.88 -20.13
C ALA A 111 4.82 59.41 -19.93
N GLY A 112 6.04 59.93 -19.76
CA GLY A 112 6.35 61.37 -19.72
C GLY A 112 6.71 61.98 -21.08
N ALA A 113 6.57 61.26 -22.20
CA ALA A 113 7.05 61.72 -23.50
C ALA A 113 6.02 61.47 -24.62
N GLY A 114 4.98 62.32 -24.70
CA GLY A 114 4.13 62.38 -25.90
C GLY A 114 2.66 62.67 -25.64
N ALA A 115 2.33 63.89 -25.20
CA ALA A 115 0.98 64.45 -25.38
C ALA A 115 1.02 65.98 -25.27
N GLU A 116 1.90 66.60 -26.05
CA GLU A 116 1.68 67.95 -26.58
C GLU A 116 0.66 67.83 -27.72
N ARG A 117 -0.55 68.38 -27.55
CA ARG A 117 -1.44 68.99 -28.56
C ARG A 117 -2.80 69.35 -27.97
#